data_AF-A0A961BST6-F1
#
_entry.id   AF-A0A961BST6-F1
#
_cell.length_a   1.000
_cell.length_b   1.000
_cell.length_c   1.000
_cell.angle_alpha   90.00
_cell.angle_beta   90.00
_cell.angle_gamma   90.00
#
_symmetry.space_group_name_H-M   'P 1'
#
loop_
_entity.id
_entity.type
_entity.pdbx_description
1 polymer ?
#
loop_
_entity_poly.entity_id
_entity_poly.type
_entity_poly.pdbx_seq_one_letter_code
_entity_poly.pdbx_strand_id
1 'polypeptide(L)'
;MLRRPAELLALCGLAVTQPMLDTFGAAPETFTAADASAADIVVFALVLALGPALALWALELLVGLISAPAARWLHRGLLGALLAATVAIALHRSDALAPAVGLAIGVAAGVGLAWIYRYGAVRQWLAVLAVTPVLFVAVFLTASPAADLMASVEPVAAVVPPPTGAERSAVLVVFDEFPLEVLLDASGSIDADLYPNLAALAADGTWFRNATSVATVTSVAVPAMLTGRYPPDDPRTPVATDYPENLFTLLGDT
;
A
#
# COMPACT_ATOMS: atom_id res chain seq x y z
N MET A 1 -17.11 -32.47 2.44
CA MET A 1 -17.66 -31.33 1.67
C MET A 1 -16.74 -30.10 1.65
N LEU A 2 -15.88 -29.87 2.66
CA LEU A 2 -15.05 -28.65 2.78
C LEU A 2 -13.80 -28.55 1.88
N ARG A 3 -13.47 -29.55 1.05
CA ARG A 3 -12.21 -29.53 0.28
C ARG A 3 -12.21 -28.51 -0.87
N ARG A 4 -13.26 -28.46 -1.69
CA ARG A 4 -13.31 -27.53 -2.84
C ARG A 4 -13.15 -26.05 -2.45
N PRO A 5 -13.88 -25.52 -1.44
CA PRO A 5 -13.67 -24.13 -1.04
C PRO A 5 -12.26 -23.89 -0.49
N ALA A 6 -11.66 -24.87 0.20
CA ALA A 6 -10.26 -24.76 0.65
C ALA A 6 -9.27 -24.73 -0.53
N GLU A 7 -9.46 -25.55 -1.56
CA GLU A 7 -8.61 -25.58 -2.75
C GLU A 7 -8.72 -24.27 -3.57
N LEU A 8 -9.92 -23.69 -3.66
CA LEU A 8 -10.12 -22.36 -4.25
C LEU A 8 -9.48 -21.27 -3.40
N LEU A 9 -9.67 -21.31 -2.08
CA LEU A 9 -9.07 -20.37 -1.13
C LEU A 9 -7.54 -20.35 -1.24
N ALA A 10 -6.93 -21.53 -1.32
CA ALA A 10 -5.49 -21.68 -1.53
C ALA A 10 -4.98 -20.96 -2.79
N LEU A 11 -5.59 -21.24 -3.94
CA LEU A 11 -5.12 -20.68 -5.21
C LEU A 11 -5.56 -19.22 -5.42
N CYS A 12 -6.70 -18.78 -4.90
CA CYS A 12 -7.04 -17.36 -4.80
C CYS A 12 -6.04 -16.62 -3.90
N GLY A 13 -5.59 -17.26 -2.82
CA GLY A 13 -4.52 -16.78 -1.96
C GLY A 13 -3.27 -16.39 -2.73
N LEU A 14 -2.82 -17.28 -3.60
CA LEU A 14 -1.60 -17.07 -4.39
C LEU A 14 -1.83 -16.13 -5.59
N ALA A 15 -2.97 -16.25 -6.26
CA ALA A 15 -3.23 -15.51 -7.50
C ALA A 15 -3.72 -14.07 -7.27
N VAL A 16 -4.39 -13.82 -6.14
CA VAL A 16 -5.09 -12.55 -5.87
C VAL A 16 -4.66 -11.95 -4.53
N THR A 17 -4.82 -12.70 -3.44
CA THR A 17 -4.63 -12.15 -2.09
C THR A 17 -3.20 -11.71 -1.85
N GLN A 18 -2.20 -12.55 -2.13
CA GLN A 18 -0.80 -12.21 -1.91
C GLN A 18 -0.35 -11.01 -2.75
N PRO A 19 -0.54 -10.97 -4.09
CA PRO A 19 -0.06 -9.84 -4.89
C PRO A 19 -0.71 -8.51 -4.48
N MET A 20 -1.99 -8.54 -4.11
CA MET A 20 -2.72 -7.35 -3.68
C MET A 20 -2.29 -6.91 -2.28
N LEU A 21 -2.24 -7.79 -1.28
CA LEU A 21 -1.77 -7.43 0.05
C LEU A 21 -0.31 -6.96 0.05
N ASP A 22 0.53 -7.50 -0.82
CA ASP A 22 1.91 -7.07 -1.03
C ASP A 22 1.97 -5.63 -1.57
N THR A 23 1.15 -5.30 -2.57
CA THR A 23 1.07 -3.94 -3.14
C THR A 23 0.50 -2.93 -2.16
N PHE A 24 -0.63 -3.22 -1.51
CA PHE A 24 -1.25 -2.31 -0.56
C PHE A 24 -0.49 -2.22 0.77
N GLY A 25 0.18 -3.31 1.18
CA GLY A 25 0.98 -3.34 2.41
C GLY A 25 2.22 -2.45 2.31
N ALA A 26 2.80 -2.34 1.12
CA ALA A 26 3.93 -1.46 0.84
C ALA A 26 3.55 0.02 0.65
N ALA A 27 2.25 0.34 0.51
CA ALA A 27 1.76 1.68 0.18
C ALA A 27 0.73 2.18 1.22
N PRO A 28 1.13 2.39 2.50
CA PRO A 28 0.24 2.80 3.59
C PRO A 28 -0.50 4.12 3.30
N GLU A 29 0.09 5.02 2.50
CA GLU A 29 -0.51 6.27 2.06
C GLU A 29 -1.85 6.09 1.32
N THR A 30 -2.08 4.91 0.72
CA THR A 30 -3.36 4.59 0.07
C THR A 30 -4.50 4.52 1.08
N PHE A 31 -4.22 4.01 2.29
CA PHE A 31 -5.20 3.92 3.36
C PHE A 31 -5.40 5.26 4.06
N THR A 32 -4.34 6.04 4.25
CA THR A 32 -4.48 7.39 4.85
C THR A 32 -5.20 8.35 3.92
N ALA A 33 -4.96 8.29 2.60
CA ALA A 33 -5.69 9.08 1.61
C ALA A 33 -7.19 8.73 1.54
N ALA A 34 -7.54 7.49 1.89
CA ALA A 34 -8.91 7.01 1.97
C ALA A 34 -9.59 7.26 3.33
N ASP A 35 -8.88 7.88 4.29
CA ASP A 35 -9.31 8.04 5.69
C ASP A 35 -9.73 6.69 6.33
N ALA A 36 -9.00 5.62 5.98
CA ALA A 36 -9.33 4.26 6.40
C ALA A 36 -8.93 4.03 7.86
N SER A 37 -9.88 3.56 8.66
CA SER A 37 -9.61 3.13 10.03
C SER A 37 -8.88 1.78 10.08
N ALA A 38 -8.31 1.43 11.24
CA ALA A 38 -7.73 0.10 11.45
C ALA A 38 -8.74 -1.03 11.19
N ALA A 39 -10.03 -0.79 11.47
CA ALA A 39 -11.10 -1.75 11.16
C ALA A 39 -11.28 -1.91 9.65
N ASP A 40 -11.21 -0.82 8.88
CA ASP A 40 -11.33 -0.86 7.42
C ASP A 40 -10.18 -1.64 6.78
N ILE A 41 -8.95 -1.46 7.29
CA ILE A 41 -7.77 -2.21 6.83
C ILE A 41 -7.94 -3.71 7.08
N VAL A 42 -8.43 -4.10 8.27
CA VAL A 42 -8.71 -5.51 8.59
C VAL A 42 -9.83 -6.07 7.70
N VAL A 43 -10.92 -5.33 7.52
CA VAL A 43 -12.04 -5.73 6.66
C VAL A 43 -11.56 -5.89 5.21
N PHE A 44 -10.77 -4.94 4.70
CA PHE A 44 -10.16 -5.01 3.38
C PHE A 44 -9.35 -6.30 3.22
N ALA A 45 -8.45 -6.60 4.16
CA ALA A 45 -7.62 -7.81 4.10
C ALA A 45 -8.47 -9.10 4.11
N LEU A 46 -9.51 -9.15 4.94
CA LEU A 46 -10.42 -10.30 5.03
C LEU A 46 -11.28 -10.47 3.77
N VAL A 47 -11.82 -9.37 3.23
CA VAL A 47 -12.61 -9.37 1.98
C VAL A 47 -11.74 -9.81 0.82
N LEU A 48 -10.50 -9.34 0.75
CA LEU A 48 -9.55 -9.72 -0.30
C LEU A 48 -9.09 -11.18 -0.18
N ALA A 49 -8.95 -11.70 1.03
CA ALA A 49 -8.58 -13.10 1.27
C ALA A 49 -9.73 -14.09 0.99
N LEU A 50 -10.96 -13.75 1.40
CA LEU A 50 -12.10 -14.66 1.35
C LEU A 50 -13.02 -14.42 0.15
N GLY A 51 -13.22 -13.16 -0.24
CA GLY A 51 -14.18 -12.74 -1.25
C GLY A 51 -14.04 -13.46 -2.59
N PRO A 52 -12.85 -13.47 -3.23
CA PRO A 52 -12.67 -14.16 -4.50
C PRO A 52 -12.98 -15.65 -4.42
N ALA A 53 -12.50 -16.33 -3.38
CA ALA A 53 -12.71 -17.77 -3.19
C ALA A 53 -14.18 -18.10 -2.92
N LEU A 54 -14.87 -17.30 -2.11
CA LEU A 54 -16.29 -17.44 -1.82
C LEU A 54 -17.14 -17.18 -3.06
N ALA A 55 -16.80 -16.18 -3.87
CA ALA A 55 -17.51 -15.89 -5.12
C ALA A 55 -17.39 -17.05 -6.13
N LEU A 56 -16.18 -17.58 -6.32
CA LEU A 56 -15.95 -18.74 -7.18
C LEU A 56 -16.64 -20.00 -6.66
N TRP A 57 -16.63 -20.22 -5.34
CA TRP A 57 -17.34 -21.33 -4.73
C TRP A 57 -18.86 -21.19 -4.88
N ALA A 58 -19.42 -20.00 -4.69
CA ALA A 58 -20.84 -19.72 -4.93
C ALA A 58 -21.22 -20.00 -6.39
N LEU A 59 -20.37 -19.62 -7.35
CA LEU A 59 -20.56 -19.95 -8.76
C LEU A 59 -20.60 -21.47 -9.00
N GLU A 60 -19.70 -22.24 -8.36
CA GLU A 60 -19.73 -23.70 -8.45
C GLU A 60 -21.01 -24.32 -7.86
N LEU A 61 -21.51 -23.75 -6.76
CA LEU A 61 -22.77 -24.20 -6.16
C LEU A 61 -23.93 -23.95 -7.14
N LEU A 62 -24.02 -22.75 -7.71
CA LEU A 62 -25.07 -22.39 -8.68
C LEU A 62 -25.04 -23.31 -9.91
N VAL A 63 -23.86 -23.58 -10.47
CA VAL A 63 -23.72 -24.52 -11.60
C VAL A 63 -24.03 -25.95 -11.16
N GLY A 64 -23.70 -26.32 -9.92
CA GLY A 64 -23.99 -27.62 -9.33
C GLY A 64 -25.48 -27.90 -9.13
N LEU A 65 -26.30 -26.86 -8.94
CA LEU A 65 -27.76 -26.97 -8.89
C LEU A 65 -28.34 -27.42 -10.24
N ILE A 66 -27.67 -27.10 -11.35
CA ILE A 66 -28.09 -27.45 -12.71
C ILE A 66 -27.45 -28.78 -13.14
N SER A 67 -26.13 -28.94 -12.95
CA SER A 67 -25.37 -30.10 -13.42
C SER A 67 -24.14 -30.39 -12.56
N ALA A 68 -24.18 -31.49 -11.81
CA ALA A 68 -23.05 -31.95 -11.02
C ALA A 68 -21.79 -32.29 -11.85
N PRO A 69 -21.90 -32.84 -13.08
CA PRO A 69 -20.75 -32.94 -13.99
C PRO A 69 -20.16 -31.59 -14.39
N ALA A 70 -21.00 -30.60 -14.72
CA ALA A 70 -20.53 -29.28 -15.14
C ALA A 70 -19.76 -28.57 -14.00
N ALA A 71 -20.28 -28.62 -12.78
CA ALA A 71 -19.59 -28.05 -11.61
C ALA A 71 -18.22 -28.71 -11.34
N ARG A 72 -18.04 -30.00 -11.64
CA ARG A 72 -16.75 -30.68 -11.51
C ARG A 72 -15.72 -30.20 -12.55
N TRP A 73 -16.17 -29.97 -13.78
CA TRP A 73 -15.30 -29.43 -14.83
C TRP A 73 -14.96 -27.97 -14.57
N LEU A 74 -15.95 -27.18 -14.14
CA LEU A 74 -15.75 -25.79 -13.73
C LEU A 74 -14.69 -25.70 -12.63
N HIS A 75 -14.80 -26.50 -11.56
CA HIS A 75 -13.82 -26.51 -10.48
C HIS A 75 -12.39 -26.77 -10.97
N ARG A 76 -12.19 -27.79 -11.82
CA ARG A 76 -10.86 -28.08 -12.40
C ARG A 76 -10.36 -26.94 -13.29
N GLY A 77 -11.25 -26.33 -14.06
CA GLY A 77 -10.93 -25.18 -14.91
C GLY A 77 -10.51 -23.96 -14.08
N LEU A 78 -11.24 -23.66 -13.00
CA LEU A 78 -10.92 -22.58 -12.08
C LEU A 78 -9.56 -22.79 -11.39
N LEU A 79 -9.30 -23.99 -10.88
CA LEU A 79 -7.98 -24.30 -10.29
C LEU A 79 -6.84 -24.14 -11.31
N GLY A 80 -7.05 -24.63 -12.54
CA GLY A 80 -6.08 -24.47 -13.62
C GLY A 80 -5.85 -23.00 -13.98
N ALA A 81 -6.92 -22.21 -14.09
CA ALA A 81 -6.84 -20.78 -14.40
C ALA A 81 -6.14 -19.98 -13.29
N LEU A 82 -6.43 -20.28 -12.02
CA LEU A 82 -5.79 -19.61 -10.88
C LEU A 82 -4.30 -19.95 -10.79
N LEU A 83 -3.91 -21.21 -11.01
CA LEU A 83 -2.48 -21.57 -11.07
C LEU A 83 -1.80 -20.88 -12.27
N ALA A 84 -2.45 -20.85 -13.43
CA ALA A 84 -1.92 -20.18 -14.61
C ALA A 84 -1.68 -18.69 -14.35
N ALA A 85 -2.63 -18.00 -13.72
CA ALA A 85 -2.50 -16.62 -13.31
C ALA A 85 -1.34 -16.43 -12.33
N THR A 86 -1.23 -17.27 -11.30
CA THR A 86 -0.15 -17.20 -10.30
C THR A 86 1.23 -17.28 -10.97
N VAL A 87 1.43 -18.26 -11.85
CA VAL A 87 2.71 -18.47 -12.55
C VAL A 87 2.99 -17.33 -13.53
N ALA A 88 1.99 -16.89 -14.29
CA ALA A 88 2.17 -15.78 -15.24
C ALA A 88 2.53 -14.48 -14.53
N ILE A 89 1.88 -14.16 -13.41
CA ILE A 89 2.18 -12.97 -12.58
C ILE A 89 3.60 -13.06 -12.02
N ALA A 90 3.98 -14.21 -11.44
CA ALA A 90 5.32 -14.41 -10.88
C ALA A 90 6.44 -14.28 -11.93
N LEU A 91 6.23 -14.79 -13.13
CA LEU A 91 7.19 -14.67 -14.24
C LEU A 91 7.22 -13.27 -14.85
N HIS A 92 6.09 -12.56 -14.84
CA HIS A 92 6.07 -11.17 -15.29
C HIS A 92 6.84 -10.28 -14.32
N ARG A 93 6.68 -10.48 -13.01
CA ARG A 93 7.39 -9.73 -11.95
C ARG A 93 8.90 -9.97 -11.90
N SER A 94 9.41 -11.04 -12.51
CA SER A 94 10.85 -11.32 -12.50
C SER A 94 11.64 -10.69 -13.64
N ASP A 95 10.95 -10.07 -14.62
CA ASP A 95 11.52 -9.51 -15.86
C ASP A 95 12.41 -10.48 -16.67
N ALA A 96 12.37 -11.78 -16.35
CA ALA A 96 13.27 -12.78 -16.91
C ALA A 96 12.83 -13.24 -18.31
N LEU A 97 11.54 -13.14 -18.63
CA LEU A 97 10.93 -13.69 -19.84
C LEU A 97 9.98 -12.68 -20.48
N ALA A 98 9.81 -12.78 -21.80
CA ALA A 98 8.78 -12.03 -22.51
C ALA A 98 7.38 -12.40 -21.95
N PRO A 99 6.44 -11.43 -21.83
CA PRO A 99 5.13 -11.67 -21.23
C PRO A 99 4.34 -12.82 -21.87
N ALA A 100 4.44 -12.97 -23.19
CA ALA A 100 3.78 -14.05 -23.92
C ALA A 100 4.32 -15.44 -23.53
N VAL A 101 5.63 -15.55 -23.25
CA VAL A 101 6.27 -16.80 -22.80
C VAL A 101 5.83 -17.12 -21.37
N GLY A 102 5.82 -16.13 -20.48
CA GLY A 102 5.33 -16.28 -19.11
C GLY A 102 3.87 -16.76 -19.08
N LEU A 103 3.01 -16.16 -19.92
CA LEU A 103 1.62 -16.59 -20.08
C LEU A 103 1.51 -18.03 -20.59
N ALA A 104 2.28 -18.40 -21.61
CA ALA A 104 2.26 -19.76 -22.15
C ALA A 104 2.69 -20.81 -21.10
N ILE A 105 3.71 -20.50 -20.28
CA ILE A 105 4.14 -21.36 -19.17
C ILE A 105 3.04 -21.46 -18.11
N GLY A 106 2.40 -20.34 -17.77
CA GLY A 106 1.27 -20.32 -16.85
C GLY A 106 0.12 -21.21 -17.33
N VAL A 107 -0.31 -21.06 -18.59
CA VAL A 107 -1.35 -21.89 -19.19
C VAL A 107 -0.96 -23.37 -19.16
N ALA A 108 0.29 -23.70 -19.51
CA ALA A 108 0.79 -25.07 -19.46
C ALA A 108 0.74 -25.64 -18.03
N ALA A 109 1.13 -24.86 -17.02
CA ALA A 109 1.03 -25.25 -15.61
C ALA A 109 -0.44 -25.48 -15.18
N GLY A 110 -1.35 -24.59 -15.58
CA GLY A 110 -2.78 -24.71 -15.30
C GLY A 110 -3.43 -25.95 -15.91
N VAL A 111 -3.13 -26.24 -17.18
CA VAL A 111 -3.57 -27.46 -17.87
C VAL A 111 -2.96 -28.70 -17.19
N GLY A 112 -1.67 -28.62 -16.85
CA GLY A 112 -0.97 -29.66 -16.10
C GLY A 112 -1.67 -29.99 -14.78
N LEU A 113 -2.03 -28.97 -13.99
CA LEU A 113 -2.77 -29.13 -12.74
C LEU A 113 -4.13 -29.81 -12.97
N ALA A 114 -4.91 -29.34 -13.94
CA ALA A 114 -6.21 -29.92 -14.27
C ALA A 114 -6.10 -31.40 -14.64
N TRP A 115 -5.01 -31.80 -15.31
CA TRP A 115 -4.73 -33.18 -15.69
C TRP A 115 -4.31 -34.07 -14.51
N ILE A 116 -3.48 -33.56 -13.59
CA ILE A 116 -3.02 -34.31 -12.40
C ILE A 116 -3.99 -34.24 -11.22
N TYR A 117 -5.02 -33.38 -11.26
CA TYR A 117 -6.03 -33.24 -10.20
C TYR A 117 -6.78 -34.56 -9.85
N ARG A 118 -6.70 -35.57 -10.73
CA ARG A 118 -7.19 -36.93 -10.45
C ARG A 118 -6.48 -37.61 -9.28
N TYR A 119 -5.23 -37.25 -8.97
CA TYR A 119 -4.46 -37.84 -7.88
C TYR A 119 -4.87 -37.25 -6.52
N GLY A 120 -5.08 -38.13 -5.53
CA GLY A 120 -5.50 -37.72 -4.18
C GLY A 120 -4.49 -36.81 -3.46
N ALA A 121 -3.20 -37.03 -3.70
CA ALA A 121 -2.11 -36.22 -3.15
C ALA A 121 -2.19 -34.76 -3.58
N VAL A 122 -2.51 -34.49 -4.86
CA VAL A 122 -2.66 -33.12 -5.39
C VAL A 122 -3.78 -32.38 -4.67
N ARG A 123 -4.95 -33.02 -4.52
CA ARG A 123 -6.09 -32.44 -3.77
C ARG A 123 -5.75 -32.16 -2.32
N GLN A 124 -4.97 -33.04 -1.68
CA GLN A 124 -4.55 -32.86 -0.31
C GLN A 124 -3.56 -31.70 -0.16
N TRP A 125 -2.57 -31.61 -1.05
CA TRP A 125 -1.64 -30.48 -1.08
C TRP A 125 -2.34 -29.14 -1.29
N LEU A 126 -3.28 -29.05 -2.24
CA LEU A 126 -4.09 -27.85 -2.46
C LEU A 126 -4.93 -27.48 -1.22
N ALA A 127 -5.50 -28.46 -0.53
CA ALA A 127 -6.26 -28.20 0.70
C ALA A 127 -5.34 -27.71 1.85
N VAL A 128 -4.11 -28.22 1.95
CA VAL A 128 -3.13 -27.73 2.95
C VAL A 128 -2.69 -26.30 2.63
N LEU A 129 -2.51 -25.97 1.36
CA LEU A 129 -2.20 -24.61 0.90
C LEU A 129 -3.29 -23.59 1.27
N ALA A 130 -4.49 -23.99 1.70
CA ALA A 130 -5.52 -23.07 2.17
C ALA A 130 -5.10 -22.28 3.44
N VAL A 131 -4.00 -22.67 4.09
CA VAL A 131 -3.38 -21.89 5.16
C VAL A 131 -2.72 -20.60 4.65
N THR A 132 -2.34 -20.53 3.37
CA THR A 132 -1.54 -19.41 2.86
C THR A 132 -2.25 -18.05 2.90
N PRO A 133 -3.54 -17.89 2.57
CA PRO A 133 -4.21 -16.60 2.72
C PRO A 133 -4.22 -16.11 4.16
N VAL A 134 -4.34 -17.02 5.13
CA VAL A 134 -4.28 -16.68 6.56
C VAL A 134 -2.89 -16.14 6.92
N LEU A 135 -1.83 -16.79 6.41
CA LEU A 135 -0.46 -16.31 6.60
C LEU A 135 -0.23 -14.95 5.91
N PHE A 136 -0.75 -14.75 4.70
CA PHE A 136 -0.62 -13.47 3.99
C PHE A 136 -1.32 -12.33 4.72
N VAL A 137 -2.54 -12.57 5.22
CA VAL A 137 -3.26 -11.59 6.06
C VAL A 137 -2.49 -11.32 7.35
N ALA A 138 -1.97 -12.35 8.02
CA ALA A 138 -1.19 -12.17 9.23
C ALA A 138 0.06 -11.31 8.98
N VAL A 139 0.84 -11.63 7.95
CA VAL A 139 2.04 -10.85 7.57
C VAL A 139 1.67 -9.42 7.19
N PHE A 140 0.59 -9.22 6.43
CA PHE A 140 0.10 -7.89 6.08
C PHE A 140 -0.25 -7.06 7.32
N LEU A 141 -1.00 -7.62 8.27
CA LEU A 141 -1.47 -6.90 9.44
C LEU A 141 -0.39 -6.67 10.52
N THR A 142 0.71 -7.42 10.51
CA THR A 142 1.72 -7.34 11.59
C THR A 142 3.12 -6.96 11.15
N ALA A 143 3.45 -7.10 9.87
CA ALA A 143 4.82 -6.94 9.38
C ALA A 143 4.94 -6.09 8.12
N SER A 144 3.83 -5.60 7.55
CA SER A 144 3.88 -4.65 6.43
C SER A 144 3.93 -3.20 6.94
N PRO A 145 4.43 -2.25 6.13
CA PRO A 145 4.33 -0.81 6.45
C PRO A 145 2.90 -0.34 6.78
N ALA A 146 1.87 -0.93 6.19
CA ALA A 146 0.47 -0.63 6.53
C ALA A 146 0.10 -0.99 7.99
N ALA A 147 0.85 -1.86 8.66
CA ALA A 147 0.62 -2.22 10.07
C ALA A 147 0.90 -1.03 11.01
N ASP A 148 1.73 -0.06 10.62
CA ASP A 148 2.03 1.12 11.43
C ASP A 148 0.79 2.01 11.63
N LEU A 149 -0.16 1.96 10.69
CA LEU A 149 -1.45 2.65 10.80
C LEU A 149 -2.38 2.00 11.83
N MET A 150 -2.14 0.75 12.19
CA MET A 150 -2.89 0.04 13.22
C MET A 150 -2.36 0.32 14.62
N ALA A 151 -1.09 0.76 14.73
CA ALA A 151 -0.47 1.11 15.99
C ALA A 151 -0.93 2.51 16.43
N SER A 152 -1.90 2.56 17.34
CA SER A 152 -2.22 3.79 18.06
C SER A 152 -1.03 4.18 18.94
N VAL A 153 -0.25 5.17 18.53
CA VAL A 153 0.75 5.78 19.41
C VAL A 153 0.09 6.96 20.09
N GLU A 154 -0.05 6.89 21.42
CA GLU A 154 -0.27 8.10 22.20
C GLU A 154 0.92 9.02 21.95
N PRO A 155 0.69 10.28 21.55
CA PRO A 155 1.78 11.21 21.30
C PRO A 155 2.66 11.24 22.54
N VAL A 156 3.96 10.96 22.37
CA VAL A 156 4.94 11.14 23.44
C VAL A 156 4.95 12.63 23.72
N ALA A 157 4.23 13.04 24.76
CA ALA A 157 4.21 14.41 25.22
C ALA A 157 5.66 14.82 25.51
N ALA A 158 6.21 15.68 24.65
CA ALA A 158 7.45 16.34 24.97
C ALA A 158 7.20 17.14 26.25
N VAL A 159 8.07 17.00 27.26
CA VAL A 159 8.00 17.83 28.46
C VAL A 159 8.45 19.24 28.05
N VAL A 160 7.50 20.06 27.60
CA VAL A 160 7.73 21.45 27.26
C VAL A 160 7.69 22.27 28.57
N PRO A 161 8.77 22.98 28.93
CA PRO A 161 8.73 23.89 30.07
C PRO A 161 7.66 24.98 29.82
N PRO A 162 6.94 25.43 30.85
CA PRO A 162 5.88 26.43 30.69
C PRO A 162 6.41 27.69 29.98
N PRO A 163 5.65 28.27 29.04
CA PRO A 163 6.12 29.38 28.22
C PRO A 163 6.53 30.57 29.09
N THR A 164 7.79 30.99 28.97
CA THR A 164 8.32 32.20 29.61
C THR A 164 8.29 33.36 28.62
N GLY A 165 7.08 33.79 28.21
CA GLY A 165 6.94 34.89 27.25
C GLY A 165 5.50 35.20 26.85
N ALA A 166 5.30 36.33 26.15
CA ALA A 166 4.03 36.66 25.52
C ALA A 166 3.70 35.64 24.42
N GLU A 167 2.42 35.24 24.32
CA GLU A 167 1.94 34.37 23.26
C GLU A 167 2.25 34.99 21.89
N ARG A 168 2.98 34.26 21.04
CA ARG A 168 3.27 34.66 19.66
C ARG A 168 2.75 33.58 18.73
N SER A 169 1.92 33.98 17.77
CA SER A 169 1.44 33.09 16.72
C SER A 169 2.52 32.92 15.65
N ALA A 170 2.84 31.68 15.31
CA ALA A 170 3.65 31.33 14.15
C ALA A 170 2.75 30.68 13.10
N VAL A 171 2.88 31.09 11.84
CA VAL A 171 2.17 30.49 10.70
C VAL A 171 3.20 29.95 9.72
N LEU A 172 3.14 28.64 9.46
CA LEU A 172 3.95 27.97 8.45
C LEU A 172 3.06 27.69 7.23
N VAL A 173 3.44 28.23 6.07
CA VAL A 173 2.77 27.96 4.80
C VAL A 173 3.70 27.09 3.95
N VAL A 174 3.22 25.91 3.55
CA VAL A 174 3.96 24.97 2.70
C VAL A 174 3.21 24.84 1.38
N PHE A 175 3.94 25.05 0.28
CA PHE A 175 3.42 24.84 -1.07
C PHE A 175 3.95 23.51 -1.63
N ASP A 176 3.08 22.76 -2.28
CA ASP A 176 3.47 21.54 -3.00
C ASP A 176 3.89 21.87 -4.43
N GLU A 177 4.89 21.15 -4.94
CA GLU A 177 5.41 21.29 -6.32
C GLU A 177 5.62 22.75 -6.78
N PHE A 178 6.28 23.56 -5.96
CA PHE A 178 6.44 24.99 -6.21
C PHE A 178 7.90 25.38 -6.54
N PRO A 179 8.35 25.18 -7.80
CA PRO A 179 9.71 25.48 -8.21
C PRO A 179 9.98 26.99 -8.16
N LEU A 180 11.12 27.37 -7.60
CA LEU A 180 11.49 28.76 -7.41
C LEU A 180 11.59 29.50 -8.75
N GLU A 181 12.11 28.84 -9.79
CA GLU A 181 12.40 29.44 -11.09
C GLU A 181 11.17 30.03 -11.77
N VAL A 182 9.98 29.48 -11.49
CA VAL A 182 8.71 29.97 -12.05
C VAL A 182 8.30 31.31 -11.46
N LEU A 183 8.79 31.64 -10.25
CA LEU A 183 8.50 32.91 -9.59
C LEU A 183 9.42 34.04 -10.04
N LEU A 184 10.55 33.72 -10.66
CA LEU A 184 11.63 34.70 -10.85
C LEU A 184 11.53 35.42 -12.19
N ASP A 185 11.77 36.72 -12.15
CA ASP A 185 12.01 37.55 -13.33
C ASP A 185 13.46 37.38 -13.86
N ALA A 186 13.80 38.10 -14.93
CA ALA A 186 15.14 38.09 -15.51
C ALA A 186 16.24 38.63 -14.57
N SER A 187 15.88 39.32 -13.49
CA SER A 187 16.79 39.79 -12.44
C SER A 187 16.99 38.76 -11.31
N GLY A 188 16.26 37.65 -11.37
CA GLY A 188 16.24 36.63 -10.31
C GLY A 188 15.46 37.05 -9.07
N SER A 189 14.63 38.09 -9.16
CA SER A 189 13.71 38.53 -8.10
C SER A 189 12.31 37.99 -8.36
N ILE A 190 11.45 37.93 -7.35
CA ILE A 190 10.06 37.51 -7.57
C ILE A 190 9.40 38.50 -8.55
N ASP A 191 8.84 37.97 -9.65
CA ASP A 191 8.13 38.75 -10.66
C ASP A 191 6.89 39.41 -10.03
N ALA A 192 6.95 40.73 -9.84
CA ALA A 192 5.90 41.49 -9.18
C ALA A 192 4.67 41.75 -10.07
N ASP A 193 4.82 41.62 -11.40
CA ASP A 193 3.69 41.75 -12.33
C ASP A 193 2.84 40.48 -12.32
N LEU A 194 3.48 39.30 -12.21
CA LEU A 194 2.80 38.01 -12.12
C LEU A 194 2.40 37.62 -10.68
N TYR A 195 3.26 37.91 -9.69
CA TYR A 195 3.09 37.47 -8.30
C TYR A 195 3.18 38.65 -7.29
N PRO A 196 2.30 39.67 -7.41
CA PRO A 196 2.41 40.92 -6.66
C PRO A 196 2.38 40.73 -5.14
N ASN A 197 1.55 39.81 -4.63
CA ASN A 197 1.43 39.56 -3.19
C ASN A 197 2.64 38.81 -2.61
N LEU A 198 3.27 37.92 -3.38
CA LEU A 198 4.50 37.23 -2.96
C LEU A 198 5.69 38.19 -2.98
N ALA A 199 5.76 39.06 -4.00
CA ALA A 199 6.76 40.13 -4.03
C ALA A 199 6.61 41.09 -2.84
N ALA A 200 5.38 41.49 -2.51
CA ALA A 200 5.10 42.31 -1.33
C ALA A 200 5.49 41.61 -0.02
N LEU A 201 5.15 40.32 0.13
CA LEU A 201 5.53 39.53 1.32
C LEU A 201 7.05 39.40 1.46
N ALA A 202 7.76 39.16 0.36
CA ALA A 202 9.22 39.06 0.36
C ALA A 202 9.91 40.41 0.66
N ALA A 203 9.27 41.53 0.33
CA ALA A 203 9.77 42.87 0.63
C ALA A 203 9.56 43.29 2.09
N ASP A 204 8.47 42.83 2.73
CA ASP A 204 8.19 43.07 4.15
C ASP A 204 8.96 42.09 5.07
N GLY A 205 9.39 40.95 4.54
CA GLY A 205 10.10 39.89 5.26
C GLY A 205 11.55 39.66 4.84
N THR A 206 12.09 38.51 5.25
CA THR A 206 13.41 38.05 4.83
C THR A 206 13.27 37.01 3.73
N TRP A 207 13.88 37.27 2.57
CA TRP A 207 13.83 36.39 1.41
C TRP A 207 15.09 35.53 1.25
N PHE A 208 14.91 34.21 1.11
CA PHE A 208 16.00 33.25 0.92
C PHE A 208 16.02 32.73 -0.52
N ARG A 209 16.63 33.52 -1.43
CA ARG A 209 16.66 33.25 -2.88
C ARG A 209 17.35 31.94 -3.30
N ASN A 210 18.20 31.36 -2.45
CA ASN A 210 18.96 30.14 -2.75
C ASN A 210 18.59 28.99 -1.80
N ALA A 211 17.32 28.92 -1.37
CA ALA A 211 16.83 27.81 -0.57
C ALA A 211 16.60 26.57 -1.45
N THR A 212 17.01 25.41 -0.96
CA THR A 212 16.84 24.12 -1.65
C THR A 212 16.05 23.15 -0.76
N SER A 213 15.16 22.36 -1.35
CA SER A 213 14.54 21.24 -0.65
C SER A 213 15.57 20.16 -0.33
N VAL A 214 15.39 19.48 0.81
CA VAL A 214 16.23 18.34 1.23
C VAL A 214 15.86 17.02 0.54
N ALA A 215 14.70 16.96 -0.13
CA ALA A 215 14.26 15.82 -0.92
C ALA A 215 13.35 16.25 -2.08
N THR A 216 13.22 15.41 -3.11
CA THR A 216 12.41 15.66 -4.31
C THR A 216 10.95 15.23 -4.19
N VAL A 217 10.58 14.57 -3.10
CA VAL A 217 9.23 14.05 -2.83
C VAL A 217 8.72 14.54 -1.49
N THR A 218 7.46 14.99 -1.47
CA THR A 218 6.81 15.65 -0.33
C THR A 218 6.75 14.76 0.92
N SER A 219 6.50 13.46 0.74
CA SER A 219 6.49 12.45 1.82
C SER A 219 7.83 12.32 2.55
N VAL A 220 8.94 12.80 1.97
CA VAL A 220 10.28 12.77 2.56
C VAL A 220 10.71 14.17 3.01
N ALA A 221 10.43 15.20 2.21
CA ALA A 221 10.84 16.57 2.48
C ALA A 221 10.14 17.18 3.71
N VAL A 222 8.84 16.95 3.87
CA VAL A 222 8.05 17.55 4.97
C VAL A 222 8.46 16.96 6.33
N PRO A 223 8.58 15.63 6.53
CA PRO A 223 9.08 15.11 7.80
C PRO A 223 10.49 15.60 8.14
N ALA A 224 11.40 15.71 7.16
CA ALA A 224 12.74 16.24 7.38
C ALA A 224 12.71 17.72 7.82
N MET A 225 11.85 18.53 7.21
CA MET A 225 11.61 19.92 7.59
C MET A 225 11.09 20.06 9.03
N LEU A 226 10.09 19.24 9.40
CA LEU A 226 9.43 19.32 10.71
C LEU A 226 10.28 18.72 11.84
N THR A 227 11.15 17.77 11.54
CA THR A 227 12.07 17.18 12.54
C THR A 227 13.41 17.89 12.62
N GLY A 228 13.77 18.68 11.61
CA GLY A 228 15.09 19.29 11.47
C GLY A 228 16.21 18.28 11.23
N ARG A 229 15.90 17.07 10.76
CA ARG A 229 16.87 16.00 10.48
C ARG A 229 16.87 15.67 8.99
N TYR A 230 18.05 15.36 8.43
CA TYR A 230 18.13 14.88 7.05
C TYR A 230 17.36 13.57 6.87
N PRO A 231 16.76 13.33 5.69
CA PRO A 231 16.11 12.06 5.40
C PRO A 231 17.08 10.87 5.59
N PRO A 232 16.65 9.77 6.23
CA PRO A 232 17.41 8.53 6.23
C PRO A 232 17.43 7.90 4.84
N ASP A 233 18.36 6.97 4.61
CA ASP A 233 18.47 6.23 3.34
C ASP A 233 17.19 5.44 3.00
N ASP A 234 16.45 5.01 4.03
CA ASP A 234 15.14 4.36 3.93
C ASP A 234 14.09 5.20 4.67
N PRO A 235 13.36 6.09 3.97
CA PRO A 235 12.37 6.97 4.58
C PRO A 235 11.22 6.18 5.18
N ARG A 236 10.83 6.55 6.41
CA ARG A 236 9.67 5.96 7.09
C ARG A 236 8.37 6.59 6.59
N THR A 237 7.26 5.94 6.91
CA THR A 237 5.93 6.44 6.59
C THR A 237 5.73 7.83 7.23
N PRO A 238 5.24 8.85 6.50
CA PRO A 238 5.12 10.22 7.01
C PRO A 238 3.94 10.40 7.98
N VAL A 239 3.93 9.61 9.06
CA VAL A 239 2.93 9.62 10.13
C VAL A 239 3.56 10.01 11.46
N ALA A 240 2.77 10.59 12.36
CA ALA A 240 3.24 11.08 13.66
C ALA A 240 3.89 9.98 14.52
N THR A 241 3.41 8.74 14.40
CA THR A 241 3.98 7.55 15.05
C THR A 241 5.44 7.32 14.69
N ASP A 242 5.80 7.51 13.42
CA ASP A 242 7.17 7.36 12.96
C ASP A 242 8.01 8.59 13.27
N TYR A 243 7.43 9.79 13.27
CA TYR A 243 8.14 11.03 13.55
C TYR A 243 7.65 11.70 14.85
N PRO A 244 7.81 11.06 16.04
CA PRO A 244 7.20 11.54 17.27
C PRO A 244 7.86 12.80 17.83
N GLU A 245 9.13 13.05 17.50
CA GLU A 245 9.86 14.27 17.86
C GLU A 245 9.89 15.23 16.67
N ASN A 246 8.93 16.15 16.59
CA ASN A 246 8.83 17.13 15.52
C ASN A 246 8.35 18.49 16.04
N LEU A 247 8.39 19.51 15.19
CA LEU A 247 8.00 20.88 15.55
C LEU A 247 6.62 20.98 16.21
N PHE A 248 5.64 20.19 15.78
CA PHE A 248 4.29 20.20 16.35
C PHE A 248 4.22 19.51 17.71
N THR A 249 5.01 18.46 17.95
CA THR A 249 5.06 17.84 19.29
C THR A 249 5.91 18.65 20.27
N LEU A 250 6.87 19.44 19.78
CA LEU A 250 7.66 20.38 20.58
C LEU A 250 6.91 21.66 20.94
N LEU A 251 6.02 22.14 20.08
CA LEU A 251 5.24 23.37 20.29
C LEU A 251 3.80 23.11 20.71
N GLY A 252 3.33 21.87 20.65
CA GLY A 252 2.01 21.48 21.10
C GLY A 252 1.91 21.53 22.61
N ASP A 253 0.84 22.12 23.12
CA ASP A 253 0.43 21.90 24.51
C ASP A 253 -0.11 20.47 24.64
N THR A 254 0.24 19.83 25.76
CA THR A 254 -0.16 18.46 26.11
C THR A 254 -1.67 18.25 26.13
#